data_AF-A0A7J3TSN2-F1
#
_entry.id   AF-A0A7J3TSN2-F1
#
_cell.length_a   1.000
_cell.length_b   1.000
_cell.length_c   1.000
_cell.angle_alpha   90.00
_cell.angle_beta   90.00
_cell.angle_gamma   90.00
#
_symmetry.space_group_name_H-M   'P 1'
#
loop_
_entity.id
_entity.type
_entity.pdbx_description
1 polymer ?
#
loop_
_entity_poly.entity_id
_entity_poly.type
_entity_poly.pdbx_seq_one_letter_code
_entity_poly.pdbx_strand_id
1 'polypeptide(L)'
;MELSKTLVIAIFFLGLILVLVSGQQGCSPRAECLTNDDCVKVQVTCCPCNMGGTEACVPRTLAKVYEDKLKDCPPQNQLVCTALYNCKISNCSCVKGQCGPE
;
A
#
# COMPACT_ATOMS: atom_id res chain seq x y z
N MET A 1 51.97 -25.99 3.53
CA MET A 1 51.02 -25.42 4.52
C MET A 1 50.52 -24.03 4.14
N GLU A 2 50.77 -23.56 2.91
CA GLU A 2 50.34 -22.24 2.41
C GLU A 2 49.05 -22.34 1.58
N LEU A 3 48.86 -23.44 0.82
CA LEU A 3 47.73 -23.65 -0.08
C LEU A 3 46.37 -23.72 0.65
N SER A 4 46.35 -24.26 1.88
CA SER A 4 45.12 -24.39 2.67
C SER A 4 44.64 -23.04 3.22
N LYS A 5 45.56 -22.12 3.53
CA LYS A 5 45.21 -20.79 4.06
C LYS A 5 44.57 -19.92 2.98
N THR A 6 45.11 -19.94 1.76
CA THR A 6 44.55 -19.19 0.62
C THR A 6 43.16 -19.70 0.24
N LEU A 7 42.93 -21.03 0.31
CA LEU A 7 41.63 -21.63 0.02
C LEU A 7 40.55 -21.19 1.03
N VAL A 8 40.88 -21.18 2.33
CA VAL A 8 39.95 -20.78 3.39
C VAL A 8 39.56 -19.30 3.25
N ILE A 9 40.52 -18.43 2.93
CA ILE A 9 40.27 -17.01 2.69
C ILE A 9 39.37 -16.82 1.46
N ALA A 10 39.64 -17.54 0.37
CA ALA A 10 38.81 -17.46 -0.84
C ALA A 10 37.36 -17.91 -0.58
N ILE A 11 37.14 -18.98 0.19
CA ILE A 11 35.80 -19.45 0.55
C ILE A 11 35.07 -18.43 1.44
N PHE A 12 35.79 -17.79 2.36
CA PHE A 12 35.22 -16.75 3.23
C PHE A 12 34.75 -15.53 2.43
N PHE A 13 35.57 -15.08 1.46
CA PHE A 13 35.18 -13.99 0.56
C PHE A 13 34.02 -14.40 -0.37
N LEU A 14 34.00 -15.63 -0.89
CA LEU A 14 32.90 -16.12 -1.71
C LEU A 14 31.58 -16.17 -0.92
N GLY A 15 31.64 -16.61 0.33
CA GLY A 15 30.50 -16.60 1.26
C GLY A 15 30.02 -15.18 1.58
N LEU A 16 30.95 -14.24 1.78
CA LEU A 16 30.63 -12.84 2.03
C LEU A 16 29.94 -12.19 0.81
N ILE A 17 30.44 -12.47 -0.40
CA ILE A 17 29.85 -11.98 -1.65
C ILE A 17 28.44 -12.56 -1.85
N LEU A 18 28.23 -13.85 -1.56
CA LEU A 18 26.89 -14.46 -1.62
C LEU A 18 25.91 -13.79 -0.65
N VAL A 19 26.32 -13.52 0.59
CA VAL A 19 25.49 -12.82 1.59
C VAL A 19 25.14 -11.40 1.13
N LEU A 20 26.09 -10.68 0.52
CA LEU A 20 25.84 -9.33 -0.02
C LEU A 20 24.86 -9.35 -1.20
N VAL A 21 24.93 -10.35 -2.08
CA VAL A 21 24.02 -10.47 -3.24
C VAL A 21 22.60 -10.89 -2.82
N SER A 22 22.46 -11.76 -1.82
CA SER A 22 21.13 -12.16 -1.32
C SER A 22 20.38 -11.04 -0.58
N GLY A 23 21.08 -9.98 -0.13
CA GLY A 23 20.48 -8.85 0.57
C GLY A 23 19.73 -7.84 -0.32
N GLN A 24 19.80 -7.97 -1.65
CA GLN A 24 19.15 -7.06 -2.61
C GLN A 24 17.94 -7.68 -3.34
N GLN A 25 17.14 -8.50 -2.65
CA GLN A 25 15.75 -8.70 -3.09
C GLN A 25 14.87 -7.59 -2.50
N GLY A 26 15.12 -6.36 -2.96
CA GLY A 26 14.10 -5.33 -2.90
C GLY A 26 13.02 -5.72 -3.91
N CYS A 27 11.98 -6.42 -3.45
CA CYS A 27 10.70 -6.46 -4.16
C CYS A 27 10.28 -5.00 -4.36
N SER A 28 10.60 -4.42 -5.53
CA SER A 28 10.01 -3.15 -5.93
C SER A 28 8.51 -3.44 -6.05
N PRO A 29 7.65 -2.89 -5.18
CA PRO A 29 6.22 -3.02 -5.39
C PRO A 29 5.97 -2.39 -6.76
N ARG A 30 5.39 -3.17 -7.67
CA ARG A 30 4.93 -2.67 -8.96
C ARG A 30 4.12 -1.40 -8.66
N ALA A 31 4.54 -0.26 -9.21
CA ALA A 31 3.90 1.02 -8.93
C ALA A 31 2.39 0.92 -9.16
N GLU A 32 1.61 1.29 -8.15
CA GLU A 32 0.15 1.21 -8.15
C GLU A 32 -0.48 2.35 -8.98
N CYS A 33 0.27 3.44 -9.17
CA CYS A 33 -0.11 4.62 -9.93
C CYS A 33 1.11 5.21 -10.66
N LEU A 34 0.87 5.98 -11.73
CA LEU A 34 1.87 6.76 -12.45
C LEU A 34 1.58 8.27 -12.40
N THR A 35 0.30 8.62 -12.30
CA THR A 35 -0.22 9.98 -12.31
C THR A 35 -1.25 10.17 -11.20
N ASN A 36 -1.53 11.41 -10.81
CA ASN A 36 -2.58 11.70 -9.82
C ASN A 36 -3.96 11.19 -10.27
N ASP A 37 -4.22 11.17 -11.59
CA ASP A 37 -5.48 10.68 -12.16
C ASP A 37 -5.69 9.17 -11.97
N ASP A 38 -4.61 8.42 -11.73
CA ASP A 38 -4.68 6.99 -11.42
C ASP A 38 -5.20 6.74 -9.99
N CYS A 39 -5.25 7.77 -9.15
CA CYS A 39 -5.70 7.69 -7.77
C CYS A 39 -7.10 8.29 -7.61
N VAL A 40 -7.90 7.66 -6.78
CA VAL A 40 -9.26 8.12 -6.48
C VAL A 40 -9.57 7.95 -5.01
N LYS A 41 -10.35 8.89 -4.47
CA LYS A 41 -10.87 8.82 -3.12
C LYS A 41 -12.10 7.91 -3.10
N VAL A 42 -12.11 6.93 -2.20
CA VAL A 42 -13.23 6.00 -2.01
C VAL A 42 -13.65 5.94 -0.55
N GLN A 43 -14.92 5.62 -0.32
CA GLN A 43 -15.44 5.30 1.00
C GLN A 43 -15.12 3.84 1.32
N VAL A 44 -14.55 3.56 2.50
CA VAL A 44 -14.16 2.18 2.90
C VAL A 44 -15.05 1.57 3.98
N THR A 45 -15.98 2.36 4.53
CA THR A 45 -16.94 1.97 5.57
C THR A 45 -18.37 2.27 5.13
N CYS A 46 -19.35 1.61 5.72
CA CYS A 46 -20.76 1.80 5.39
C CYS A 46 -21.32 3.19 5.66
N CYS A 47 -20.82 3.88 6.68
CA CYS A 47 -21.18 5.27 6.93
C CYS A 47 -20.33 6.20 6.08
N PRO A 48 -20.89 7.32 5.59
CA PRO A 48 -20.12 8.38 4.94
C PRO A 48 -19.20 9.08 5.97
N CYS A 49 -18.11 9.69 5.52
CA CYS A 49 -17.12 10.31 6.41
C CYS A 49 -17.64 11.45 7.29
N ASN A 50 -18.70 12.15 6.84
CA ASN A 50 -19.38 13.19 7.61
C ASN A 50 -20.28 12.61 8.72
N MET A 51 -20.47 11.30 8.72
CA MET A 51 -21.18 10.54 9.74
C MET A 51 -20.29 9.44 10.34
N GLY A 52 -19.01 9.77 10.57
CA GLY A 52 -18.08 8.88 11.28
C GLY A 52 -17.48 7.76 10.45
N GLY A 53 -17.70 7.75 9.13
CA GLY A 53 -17.03 6.85 8.21
C GLY A 53 -15.57 7.20 7.90
N THR A 54 -14.93 6.32 7.13
CA THR A 54 -13.52 6.45 6.71
C THR A 54 -13.40 6.47 5.19
N GLU A 55 -12.62 7.42 4.67
CA GLU A 55 -12.21 7.47 3.26
C GLU A 55 -10.76 7.00 3.11
N ALA A 56 -10.42 6.52 1.91
CA ALA A 56 -9.05 6.18 1.54
C ALA A 56 -8.75 6.59 0.10
N CYS A 57 -7.47 6.82 -0.21
CA CYS A 57 -6.99 6.95 -1.58
C CYS A 57 -6.57 5.58 -2.09
N VAL A 58 -7.09 5.19 -3.25
CA VAL A 58 -6.81 3.89 -3.86
C VAL A 58 -6.58 4.05 -5.36
N PRO A 59 -5.92 3.08 -6.01
CA PRO A 59 -5.89 3.02 -7.47
C PRO A 59 -7.30 2.98 -8.04
N ARG A 60 -7.54 3.74 -9.12
CA ARG A 60 -8.84 3.83 -9.81
C ARG A 60 -9.36 2.47 -10.24
N THR A 61 -8.47 1.52 -10.54
CA THR A 61 -8.81 0.12 -10.86
C THR A 61 -9.54 -0.60 -9.72
N LEU A 62 -9.35 -0.19 -8.47
CA LEU A 62 -10.02 -0.76 -7.30
C LEU A 62 -11.31 -0.03 -6.92
N ALA A 63 -11.62 1.11 -7.53
CA ALA A 63 -12.79 1.93 -7.15
C ALA A 63 -14.08 1.11 -7.11
N LYS A 64 -14.32 0.33 -8.17
CA LYS A 64 -15.50 -0.52 -8.29
C LYS A 64 -15.59 -1.60 -7.21
N VAL A 65 -14.44 -2.14 -6.78
CA VAL A 65 -14.40 -3.16 -5.71
C VAL A 65 -14.88 -2.57 -4.39
N TYR A 66 -14.50 -1.33 -4.08
CA TYR A 66 -14.98 -0.63 -2.90
C TYR A 66 -16.47 -0.26 -3.03
N GLU A 67 -16.89 0.25 -4.19
CA GLU A 67 -18.31 0.54 -4.46
C GLU A 67 -19.19 -0.71 -4.29
N ASP A 68 -18.76 -1.86 -4.81
CA ASP A 68 -19.50 -3.11 -4.69
C ASP A 68 -19.57 -3.59 -3.23
N LYS A 69 -18.47 -3.48 -2.46
CA LYS A 69 -18.47 -3.80 -1.03
C LYS A 69 -19.43 -2.93 -0.21
N LEU A 70 -19.64 -1.68 -0.60
CA LEU A 70 -20.58 -0.78 0.09
C LEU A 70 -22.04 -1.16 -0.16
N LYS A 71 -22.34 -1.92 -1.23
CA LYS A 71 -23.70 -2.44 -1.47
C LYS A 71 -24.10 -3.50 -0.45
N ASP A 72 -23.12 -4.21 0.12
CA ASP A 72 -23.32 -5.24 1.14
C ASP A 72 -23.45 -4.68 2.57
N CYS A 73 -23.54 -3.36 2.69
CA CYS A 73 -23.73 -2.72 3.99
C CYS A 73 -25.09 -3.09 4.59
N PRO A 74 -25.12 -3.63 5.83
CA PRO A 74 -26.37 -4.04 6.44
C PRO A 74 -27.26 -2.81 6.66
N PRO A 75 -28.58 -2.94 6.46
CA PRO A 75 -29.51 -1.80 6.51
C PRO A 75 -29.48 -1.09 7.87
N GLN A 76 -29.23 -1.82 8.97
CA GLN A 76 -29.04 -1.22 10.30
C GLN A 76 -27.83 -0.27 10.41
N ASN A 77 -26.75 -0.51 9.66
CA ASN A 77 -25.56 0.34 9.69
C ASN A 77 -25.71 1.61 8.84
N GLN A 78 -26.63 1.61 7.87
CA GLN A 78 -26.99 2.83 7.13
C GLN A 78 -27.90 3.75 7.96
N LEU A 79 -28.66 3.17 8.90
CA LEU A 79 -29.63 3.88 9.75
C LEU A 79 -28.99 4.52 11.00
N VAL A 80 -27.84 4.00 11.46
CA VAL A 80 -27.18 4.45 12.71
C VAL A 80 -25.74 4.86 12.42
N CYS A 81 -25.57 6.00 11.75
CA CYS A 81 -24.27 6.63 11.60
C CYS A 81 -24.14 7.80 12.58
N THR A 82 -23.10 7.81 13.40
CA THR A 82 -22.85 8.89 14.36
C THR A 82 -22.37 10.14 13.63
N ALA A 83 -23.00 11.29 13.85
CA ALA A 83 -22.55 12.55 13.28
C ALA A 83 -21.16 12.93 13.83
N LEU A 84 -20.12 12.57 13.08
CA LEU A 84 -18.72 12.85 13.35
C LEU A 84 -18.10 13.35 12.06
N TYR A 85 -17.76 14.64 12.03
CA TYR A 85 -17.14 15.28 10.87
C TYR A 85 -15.65 14.93 10.81
N ASN A 86 -15.33 13.75 10.28
CA ASN A 86 -13.98 13.19 10.25
C ASN A 86 -13.41 13.01 8.83
N CYS A 87 -13.98 13.70 7.84
CA CYS A 87 -13.44 13.71 6.48
C CYS A 87 -12.08 14.43 6.46
N LYS A 88 -10.99 13.65 6.39
CA LYS A 88 -9.61 14.18 6.42
C LYS A 88 -8.98 14.30 5.04
N ILE A 89 -9.48 13.56 4.05
CA ILE A 89 -8.89 13.48 2.73
C ILE A 89 -9.58 14.48 1.80
N SER A 90 -8.86 15.56 1.47
CA SER A 90 -9.29 16.56 0.51
C SER A 90 -9.04 16.11 -0.92
N ASN A 91 -7.85 15.58 -1.20
CA ASN A 91 -7.44 15.11 -2.52
C ASN A 91 -6.56 13.84 -2.44
N CYS A 92 -6.42 13.14 -3.56
CA CYS A 92 -5.55 11.97 -3.71
C CYS A 92 -4.52 12.23 -4.80
N SER A 93 -3.26 11.83 -4.55
CA SER A 93 -2.16 11.94 -5.49
C SER A 93 -1.36 10.63 -5.58
N CYS A 94 -0.58 10.54 -6.66
CA CYS A 94 0.39 9.47 -6.80
C CYS A 94 1.73 9.89 -6.20
N VAL A 95 2.05 9.37 -5.03
CA VAL A 95 3.29 9.67 -4.30
C VAL A 95 4.19 8.44 -4.32
N LYS A 96 5.33 8.54 -4.99
CA LYS A 96 6.31 7.43 -5.11
C LYS A 96 5.70 6.11 -5.63
N GLY A 97 4.74 6.22 -6.56
CA GLY A 97 4.06 5.08 -7.15
C GLY A 97 2.99 4.44 -6.26
N GLN A 98 2.53 5.13 -5.21
CA GLN A 98 1.43 4.71 -4.34
C GLN A 98 0.36 5.81 -4.27
N CYS A 99 -0.91 5.41 -4.22
CA CYS A 99 -2.00 6.37 -4.03
C CYS A 99 -2.07 6.80 -2.56
N GLY A 100 -1.96 8.10 -2.33
CA GLY A 100 -1.99 8.69 -0.99
C GLY A 100 -2.75 10.01 -0.95
N PRO A 101 -3.11 10.48 0.25
CA PRO A 101 -3.65 11.83 0.42
C PRO A 101 -2.58 12.88 0.14
N GLU A 102 -2.97 14.00 -0.48
CA GLU A 102 -2.12 15.22 -0.59
C GLU A 102 -2.08 16.03 0.70
#